data_AF-A0A0F7KDE7-F1
#
_entry.id   AF-A0A0F7KDE7-F1
#
_cell.length_a   1.000
_cell.length_b   1.000
_cell.length_c   1.000
_cell.angle_alpha   90.00
_cell.angle_beta   90.00
_cell.angle_gamma   90.00
#
_symmetry.space_group_name_H-M   'P 1'
#
loop_
_entity.id
_entity.type
_entity.pdbx_description
1 polymer ?
#
loop_
_entity_poly.entity_id
_entity_poly.type
_entity_poly.pdbx_seq_one_letter_code
_entity_poly.pdbx_strand_id
1 'polypeptide(L)'
;MNAELQDEARFLELLSSDLKPFYKPRLPYHNWDEHIEQGLGFIGNLCKQEKAKGNPINSLMAKVAYMGHDAGFPHDLIKPDIWEKYGSKERYSAHIMSVLLQNYGFEESFIRGVQTCIMFTKMGEQLPEDVEEELSNTAEAVRTADLSHVFGPYKDFVVDSFKLMEEAKMYGREPALAEFKNITRFVLTNYLSLGFIPSGTCSIVDGMKNIERFDKDSPSHLLEVVGNQANRFASLVKREYA
;
A
#
# COMPACT_ATOMS: atom_id res chain seq x y z
N MET A 1 9.83 13.74 27.65
CA MET A 1 8.96 13.28 26.55
C MET A 1 9.20 14.27 25.41
N ASN A 2 9.82 13.84 24.31
CA ASN A 2 10.50 14.72 23.34
C ASN A 2 9.55 15.70 22.62
N ALA A 3 9.94 16.97 22.58
CA ALA A 3 9.26 18.01 21.79
C ALA A 3 9.26 17.70 20.28
N GLU A 4 10.28 17.00 19.77
CA GLU A 4 10.34 16.54 18.37
C GLU A 4 9.27 15.49 18.01
N LEU A 5 8.94 14.59 18.94
CA LEU A 5 7.85 13.63 18.74
C LEU A 5 6.48 14.30 18.78
N GLN A 6 6.35 15.42 19.51
CA GLN A 6 5.13 16.23 19.52
C GLN A 6 4.98 17.04 18.23
N ASP A 7 6.07 17.37 17.54
CA ASP A 7 6.04 18.04 16.23
C ASP A 7 5.67 17.07 15.11
N GLU A 8 6.31 15.90 15.06
CA GLU A 8 5.97 14.86 14.07
C GLU A 8 4.52 14.37 14.24
N ALA A 9 4.11 13.99 15.45
CA ALA A 9 2.77 13.43 15.66
C ALA A 9 1.67 14.44 15.31
N ARG A 10 1.87 15.72 15.69
CA ARG A 10 0.93 16.80 15.36
C ARG A 10 0.89 17.08 13.86
N PHE A 11 2.04 17.06 13.20
CA PHE A 11 2.10 17.21 11.75
C PHE A 11 1.38 16.05 11.02
N LEU A 12 1.59 14.80 11.44
CA LEU A 12 0.90 13.65 10.85
C LEU A 12 -0.61 13.69 11.10
N GLU A 13 -1.05 14.19 12.25
CA GLU A 13 -2.48 14.42 12.52
C GLU A 13 -3.09 15.50 11.60
N LEU A 14 -2.37 16.60 11.40
CA LEU A 14 -2.77 17.65 10.46
C LEU A 14 -2.83 17.11 9.02
N LEU A 15 -1.77 16.42 8.58
CA LEU A 15 -1.69 15.82 7.26
C LEU A 15 -2.82 14.80 7.04
N SER A 16 -3.15 14.02 8.06
CA SER A 16 -4.29 13.08 8.04
C SER A 16 -5.60 13.79 7.76
N SER A 17 -5.88 14.89 8.47
CA SER A 17 -7.09 15.70 8.26
C SER A 17 -7.20 16.22 6.82
N ASP A 18 -6.08 16.67 6.24
CA ASP A 18 -6.06 17.24 4.89
C ASP A 18 -6.05 16.19 3.78
N LEU A 19 -5.52 14.98 4.05
CA LEU A 19 -5.48 13.88 3.08
C LEU A 19 -6.75 13.05 3.05
N LYS A 20 -7.41 12.83 4.19
CA LYS A 20 -8.60 11.98 4.29
C LYS A 20 -9.69 12.30 3.24
N PRO A 21 -9.97 13.57 2.88
CA PRO A 21 -10.92 13.91 1.81
C PRO A 21 -10.55 13.41 0.41
N PHE A 22 -9.27 13.13 0.15
CA PHE A 22 -8.79 12.59 -1.13
C PHE A 22 -9.01 11.08 -1.25
N TYR A 23 -9.34 10.39 -0.16
CA TYR A 23 -9.69 8.99 -0.14
C TYR A 23 -11.20 8.81 -0.23
N LYS A 24 -11.64 7.73 -0.90
CA LYS A 24 -13.07 7.41 -1.04
C LYS A 24 -13.47 6.34 -0.02
N PRO A 25 -14.28 6.67 1.00
CA PRO A 25 -14.70 5.69 2.02
C PRO A 25 -15.48 4.50 1.46
N ARG A 26 -16.07 4.65 0.27
CA ARG A 26 -16.81 3.58 -0.41
C ARG A 26 -15.91 2.50 -1.03
N LEU A 27 -14.60 2.72 -1.12
CA LEU A 27 -13.69 1.76 -1.75
C LEU A 27 -13.41 0.59 -0.80
N PRO A 28 -13.57 -0.66 -1.28
CA PRO A 28 -13.26 -1.85 -0.51
C PRO A 28 -11.84 -1.91 0.05
N TYR A 29 -10.83 -1.50 -0.72
CA TYR A 29 -9.42 -1.64 -0.35
C TYR A 29 -8.72 -0.28 -0.21
N HIS A 30 -8.62 0.52 -1.27
CA HIS A 30 -7.84 1.77 -1.29
C HIS A 30 -8.60 2.92 -0.58
N ASN A 31 -8.84 2.79 0.73
CA ASN A 31 -9.53 3.74 1.58
C ASN A 31 -8.66 4.17 2.78
N TRP A 32 -9.09 5.22 3.48
CA TRP A 32 -8.34 5.77 4.60
C TRP A 32 -8.38 4.86 5.85
N ASP A 33 -9.58 4.47 6.27
CA ASP A 33 -9.83 3.90 7.61
C ASP A 33 -9.26 2.47 7.76
N GLU A 34 -9.09 1.74 6.66
CA GLU A 34 -8.52 0.39 6.68
C GLU A 34 -7.10 0.37 6.09
N HIS A 35 -6.90 0.75 4.83
CA HIS A 35 -5.59 0.61 4.18
C HIS A 35 -4.54 1.54 4.79
N ILE A 36 -4.82 2.84 4.87
CA ILE A 36 -3.84 3.82 5.38
C ILE A 36 -3.62 3.67 6.88
N GLU A 37 -4.70 3.64 7.69
CA GLU A 37 -4.55 3.60 9.14
C GLU A 37 -3.91 2.30 9.64
N GLN A 38 -4.21 1.15 9.05
CA GLN A 38 -3.61 -0.13 9.47
C GLN A 38 -2.13 -0.23 9.07
N GLY A 39 -1.76 0.26 7.88
CA GLY A 39 -0.38 0.20 7.41
C GLY A 39 0.58 1.20 8.08
N LEU A 40 0.07 2.25 8.72
CA LEU A 40 0.90 3.20 9.47
C LEU A 40 1.68 2.55 10.63
N GLY A 41 1.08 1.55 11.29
CA GLY A 41 1.79 0.76 12.31
C GLY A 41 2.91 -0.08 11.70
N PHE A 42 2.67 -0.65 10.53
CA PHE A 42 3.62 -1.49 9.81
C PHE A 42 4.83 -0.69 9.33
N ILE A 43 4.62 0.46 8.68
CA ILE A 43 5.72 1.31 8.22
C ILE A 43 6.57 1.86 9.37
N GLY A 44 5.94 2.18 10.50
CA GLY A 44 6.65 2.59 11.72
C GLY A 44 7.55 1.49 12.28
N ASN A 45 7.10 0.23 12.22
CA ASN A 45 7.89 -0.93 12.66
C ASN A 45 9.04 -1.23 11.69
N LEU A 46 8.80 -1.16 10.37
CA LEU A 46 9.84 -1.29 9.35
C LEU A 46 10.96 -0.27 9.57
N CYS A 47 10.62 1.01 9.71
CA CYS A 47 11.60 2.07 9.92
C CYS A 47 12.43 1.83 11.19
N LYS A 48 11.84 1.31 12.27
CA LYS A 48 12.56 0.98 13.50
C LYS A 48 13.53 -0.18 13.30
N GLN A 49 13.13 -1.21 12.56
CA GLN A 49 13.98 -2.37 12.28
C GLN A 49 15.18 -1.99 11.42
N GLU A 50 14.98 -1.21 10.36
CA GLU A 50 16.07 -0.74 9.50
C GLU A 50 17.07 0.13 10.26
N LYS A 51 16.58 1.05 11.11
CA LYS A 51 17.44 1.83 12.01
C LYS A 51 18.23 0.93 12.96
N ALA A 52 17.62 -0.13 13.48
CA ALA A 52 18.31 -1.08 14.37
C ALA A 52 19.39 -1.92 13.64
N LYS A 53 19.24 -2.13 12.33
CA LYS A 53 20.27 -2.75 11.46
C LYS A 53 21.42 -1.78 11.11
N GLY A 54 21.26 -0.48 11.39
CA GLY A 54 22.21 0.56 11.01
C GLY A 54 21.98 1.14 9.61
N ASN A 55 20.87 0.79 8.96
CA ASN A 55 20.54 1.30 7.63
C ASN A 55 19.95 2.73 7.75
N PRO A 56 20.42 3.71 6.95
CA PRO A 56 19.88 5.06 6.97
C PRO A 56 18.46 5.04 6.41
N ILE A 57 17.50 5.67 7.11
CA ILE A 57 16.11 5.75 6.67
C ILE A 57 15.38 6.95 7.29
N ASN A 58 14.63 7.66 6.44
CA ASN A 58 13.84 8.82 6.85
C ASN A 58 12.40 8.40 7.21
N SER A 59 12.16 8.13 8.50
CA SER A 59 10.86 7.63 8.97
C SER A 59 9.71 8.61 8.75
N LEU A 60 9.95 9.92 8.83
CA LEU A 60 8.91 10.93 8.57
C LEU A 60 8.51 10.89 7.09
N MET A 61 9.49 10.93 6.19
CA MET A 61 9.25 10.85 4.74
C MET A 61 8.50 9.57 4.37
N ALA A 62 8.90 8.42 4.94
CA ALA A 62 8.20 7.15 4.72
C ALA A 62 6.72 7.23 5.13
N LYS A 63 6.41 7.71 6.34
CA LYS A 63 5.02 7.86 6.81
C LYS A 63 4.23 8.83 5.95
N VAL A 64 4.81 9.97 5.60
CA VAL A 64 4.19 11.01 4.76
C VAL A 64 3.87 10.47 3.36
N ALA A 65 4.84 9.80 2.73
CA ALA A 65 4.65 9.16 1.42
C ALA A 65 3.58 8.07 1.49
N TYR A 66 3.61 7.21 2.50
CA TYR A 66 2.62 6.16 2.70
C TYR A 66 1.21 6.72 2.93
N MET A 67 1.04 7.79 3.71
CA MET A 67 -0.29 8.41 3.89
C MET A 67 -0.88 8.98 2.60
N GLY A 68 -0.03 9.31 1.62
CA GLY A 68 -0.45 9.95 0.38
C GLY A 68 -0.43 9.07 -0.86
N HIS A 69 0.11 7.84 -0.81
CA HIS A 69 0.45 7.07 -2.02
C HIS A 69 -0.76 6.74 -2.92
N ASP A 70 -1.95 6.62 -2.35
CA ASP A 70 -3.22 6.38 -3.05
C ASP A 70 -4.18 7.58 -3.03
N ALA A 71 -3.71 8.75 -2.59
CA ALA A 71 -4.54 9.94 -2.52
C ALA A 71 -5.08 10.32 -3.90
N GLY A 72 -6.39 10.53 -3.99
CA GLY A 72 -7.06 10.90 -5.24
C GLY A 72 -7.54 9.70 -6.05
N PHE A 73 -7.14 8.47 -5.71
CA PHE A 73 -7.75 7.26 -6.26
C PHE A 73 -9.25 7.16 -5.86
N PRO A 74 -10.16 6.76 -6.76
CA PRO A 74 -9.94 6.26 -8.12
C PRO A 74 -10.18 7.34 -9.18
N HIS A 75 -10.12 8.63 -8.82
CA HIS A 75 -10.46 9.69 -9.75
C HIS A 75 -9.57 9.67 -10.98
N ASP A 76 -8.32 9.23 -10.84
CA ASP A 76 -7.40 8.96 -11.93
C ASP A 76 -7.90 7.87 -12.90
N LEU A 77 -8.58 6.83 -12.41
CA LEU A 77 -9.13 5.77 -13.26
C LEU A 77 -10.43 6.17 -13.96
N ILE A 78 -11.22 7.06 -13.34
CA ILE A 78 -12.60 7.35 -13.79
C ILE A 78 -12.77 8.74 -14.41
N LYS A 79 -11.81 9.66 -14.23
CA LYS A 79 -11.83 11.01 -14.82
C LYS A 79 -10.75 11.12 -15.91
N PRO A 80 -11.12 11.10 -17.19
CA PRO A 80 -10.17 11.11 -18.30
C PRO A 80 -9.19 12.29 -18.27
N ASP A 81 -9.62 13.47 -17.82
CA ASP A 81 -8.78 14.65 -17.71
C ASP A 81 -7.64 14.49 -16.69
N ILE A 82 -7.88 13.77 -15.60
CA ILE A 82 -6.84 13.44 -14.61
C ILE A 82 -5.89 12.41 -15.21
N TRP A 83 -6.42 11.35 -15.83
CA TRP A 83 -5.59 10.31 -16.45
C TRP A 83 -4.71 10.87 -17.58
N GLU A 84 -5.27 11.71 -18.45
CA GLU A 84 -4.55 12.35 -19.57
C GLU A 84 -3.43 13.25 -19.06
N LYS A 85 -3.65 13.96 -17.93
CA LYS A 85 -2.66 14.88 -17.38
C LYS A 85 -1.54 14.18 -16.63
N TYR A 86 -1.85 13.18 -15.82
CA TYR A 86 -0.88 12.57 -14.90
C TYR A 86 -0.38 11.20 -15.37
N GLY A 87 -1.17 10.44 -16.12
CA GLY A 87 -0.78 9.16 -16.73
C GLY A 87 -0.65 7.95 -15.79
N SER A 88 -0.69 8.16 -14.46
CA SER A 88 -0.81 7.08 -13.47
C SER A 88 -1.43 7.59 -12.16
N LYS A 89 -1.94 6.66 -11.33
CA LYS A 89 -2.45 6.99 -9.99
C LYS A 89 -1.37 7.63 -9.13
N GLU A 90 -0.16 7.06 -9.16
CA GLU A 90 0.96 7.48 -8.31
C GLU A 90 1.44 8.89 -8.69
N ARG A 91 1.40 9.26 -9.98
CA ARG A 91 1.72 10.64 -10.40
C ARG A 91 0.71 11.65 -9.89
N TYR A 92 -0.57 11.29 -9.83
CA TYR A 92 -1.60 12.16 -9.28
C TYR A 92 -1.51 12.26 -7.76
N SER A 93 -1.30 11.14 -7.06
CA SER A 93 -1.01 11.08 -5.63
C SER A 93 0.20 11.95 -5.26
N ALA A 94 1.31 11.80 -6.00
CA ALA A 94 2.53 12.59 -5.82
C ALA A 94 2.31 14.09 -6.06
N HIS A 95 1.41 14.46 -6.98
CA HIS A 95 1.01 15.85 -7.19
C HIS A 95 0.22 16.42 -6.01
N ILE A 96 -0.78 15.69 -5.50
CA ILE A 96 -1.55 16.09 -4.31
C ILE A 96 -0.59 16.32 -3.13
N MET A 97 0.31 15.37 -2.89
CA MET A 97 1.29 15.48 -1.81
C MET A 97 2.26 16.64 -2.00
N SER A 98 2.70 16.91 -3.22
CA SER A 98 3.57 18.05 -3.52
C SER A 98 2.90 19.38 -3.15
N VAL A 99 1.63 19.58 -3.53
CA VAL A 99 0.88 20.80 -3.19
C VAL A 99 0.71 20.95 -1.68
N LEU A 100 0.33 19.88 -0.97
CA LEU A 100 0.15 19.92 0.48
C LEU A 100 1.47 20.26 1.19
N LEU A 101 2.56 19.57 0.85
CA LEU A 101 3.86 19.78 1.48
C LEU A 101 4.46 21.17 1.19
N GLN A 102 4.21 21.73 -0.01
CA GLN A 102 4.55 23.12 -0.31
C GLN A 102 3.80 24.11 0.58
N ASN A 103 2.50 23.88 0.80
CA ASN A 103 1.69 24.73 1.68
C ASN A 103 2.13 24.65 3.15
N TYR A 104 2.70 23.51 3.57
CA TYR A 104 3.30 23.34 4.89
C TYR A 104 4.74 23.89 4.99
N GLY A 105 5.32 24.38 3.88
CA GLY A 105 6.64 24.99 3.87
C GLY A 105 7.81 24.00 3.88
N PHE A 106 7.60 22.74 3.46
CA PHE A 106 8.70 21.78 3.31
C PHE A 106 9.62 22.18 2.15
N GLU A 107 10.91 21.89 2.31
CA GLU A 107 11.90 22.11 1.27
C GLU A 107 11.66 21.21 0.05
N GLU A 108 12.10 21.70 -1.12
CA GLU A 108 11.93 21.00 -2.38
C GLU A 108 12.60 19.61 -2.40
N SER A 109 13.71 19.45 -1.67
CA SER A 109 14.41 18.17 -1.48
C SER A 109 13.52 17.12 -0.82
N PHE A 110 12.86 17.47 0.29
CA PHE A 110 11.94 16.59 1.01
C PHE A 110 10.72 16.25 0.14
N ILE A 111 10.14 17.25 -0.55
CA ILE A 111 9.01 17.05 -1.45
C ILE A 111 9.37 16.07 -2.57
N ARG A 112 10.54 16.24 -3.22
CA ARG A 112 11.03 15.30 -4.24
C ARG A 112 11.23 13.90 -3.68
N GLY A 113 11.75 13.77 -2.45
CA GLY A 113 11.88 12.48 -1.78
C GLY A 113 10.53 11.77 -1.61
N VAL A 114 9.52 12.48 -1.11
CA VAL A 114 8.14 11.96 -0.98
C VAL A 114 7.58 11.54 -2.35
N GLN A 115 7.76 12.38 -3.38
CA GLN A 115 7.32 12.05 -4.74
C GLN A 115 7.99 10.78 -5.26
N THR A 116 9.31 10.63 -5.07
CA THR A 116 10.05 9.42 -5.44
C THR A 116 9.51 8.19 -4.73
N CYS A 117 9.28 8.25 -3.41
CA CYS A 117 8.70 7.13 -2.66
C CYS A 117 7.31 6.74 -3.17
N ILE A 118 6.43 7.72 -3.44
CA ILE A 118 5.09 7.45 -3.98
C ILE A 118 5.17 6.85 -5.38
N MET A 119 5.97 7.44 -6.27
CA MET A 119 6.17 6.93 -7.62
C MET A 119 6.70 5.51 -7.64
N PHE A 120 7.56 5.17 -6.67
CA PHE A 120 8.09 3.83 -6.52
C PHE A 120 7.05 2.79 -6.08
N THR A 121 5.84 3.18 -5.65
CA THR A 121 4.74 2.21 -5.43
C THR A 121 4.10 1.72 -6.73
N LYS A 122 4.39 2.38 -7.86
CA LYS A 122 3.90 1.97 -9.18
C LYS A 122 4.56 0.66 -9.63
N MET A 123 3.75 -0.35 -9.95
CA MET A 123 4.26 -1.64 -10.43
C MET A 123 5.20 -1.47 -11.64
N GLY A 124 6.36 -2.13 -11.55
CA GLY A 124 7.41 -2.08 -12.58
C GLY A 124 8.34 -0.87 -12.53
N GLU A 125 8.10 0.12 -11.66
CA GLU A 125 8.99 1.27 -11.50
C GLU A 125 10.27 0.85 -10.75
N GLN A 126 11.41 1.33 -11.24
CA GLN A 126 12.73 1.15 -10.62
C GLN A 126 13.22 2.49 -10.05
N LEU A 127 14.02 2.44 -8.98
CA LEU A 127 14.71 3.64 -8.52
C LEU A 127 15.82 4.01 -9.52
N PRO A 128 16.15 5.30 -9.66
CA PRO A 128 17.36 5.73 -10.36
C PRO A 128 18.62 5.09 -9.76
N GLU A 129 19.62 4.82 -10.61
CA GLU A 129 20.89 4.18 -10.18
C GLU A 129 21.68 5.03 -9.18
N ASP A 130 21.48 6.34 -9.18
CA ASP A 130 22.19 7.35 -8.38
C ASP A 130 21.40 7.86 -7.16
N VAL A 131 20.33 7.15 -6.78
CA VAL A 131 19.54 7.52 -5.60
C VAL A 131 20.35 7.37 -4.31
N GLU A 132 20.26 8.34 -3.41
CA GLU A 132 20.89 8.26 -2.10
C GLU A 132 20.35 7.06 -1.29
N GLU A 133 21.23 6.40 -0.53
CA GLU A 133 20.89 5.19 0.23
C GLU A 133 19.71 5.40 1.19
N GLU A 134 19.65 6.56 1.88
CA GLU A 134 18.53 6.88 2.77
C GLU A 134 17.19 6.93 2.01
N LEU A 135 17.17 7.56 0.83
CA LEU A 135 15.97 7.67 0.01
C LEU A 135 15.58 6.32 -0.59
N SER A 136 16.56 5.51 -1.00
CA SER A 136 16.33 4.13 -1.45
C SER A 136 15.63 3.30 -0.38
N ASN A 137 16.22 3.25 0.81
CA ASN A 137 15.67 2.55 1.97
C ASN A 137 14.27 3.06 2.37
N THR A 138 14.06 4.38 2.27
CA THR A 138 12.76 5.00 2.56
C THR A 138 11.70 4.57 1.53
N ALA A 139 12.04 4.57 0.24
CA ALA A 139 11.14 4.13 -0.83
C ALA A 139 10.83 2.63 -0.74
N GLU A 140 11.82 1.79 -0.43
CA GLU A 140 11.61 0.36 -0.20
C GLU A 140 10.67 0.13 0.99
N ALA A 141 10.83 0.84 2.10
CA ALA A 141 9.92 0.72 3.25
C ALA A 141 8.47 1.09 2.90
N VAL A 142 8.26 2.12 2.08
CA VAL A 142 6.91 2.53 1.62
C VAL A 142 6.29 1.43 0.75
N ARG A 143 7.02 0.91 -0.23
CA ARG A 143 6.54 -0.19 -1.09
C ARG A 143 6.27 -1.46 -0.30
N THR A 144 7.16 -1.83 0.62
CA THR A 144 6.97 -3.00 1.48
C THR A 144 5.74 -2.84 2.37
N ALA A 145 5.46 -1.63 2.85
CA ALA A 145 4.26 -1.35 3.63
C ALA A 145 2.97 -1.43 2.80
N ASP A 146 2.96 -0.89 1.58
CA ASP A 146 1.81 -0.98 0.65
C ASP A 146 1.42 -2.44 0.35
N LEU A 147 2.43 -3.31 0.25
CA LEU A 147 2.26 -4.71 -0.11
C LEU A 147 2.17 -5.67 1.08
N SER A 148 2.08 -5.16 2.31
CA SER A 148 2.20 -5.99 3.53
C SER A 148 1.13 -7.07 3.65
N HIS A 149 -0.06 -6.84 3.10
CA HIS A 149 -1.16 -7.81 3.08
C HIS A 149 -0.79 -9.11 2.35
N VAL A 150 0.11 -9.04 1.35
CA VAL A 150 0.48 -10.19 0.51
C VAL A 150 1.28 -11.23 1.30
N PHE A 151 2.15 -10.77 2.21
CA PHE A 151 3.08 -11.61 2.97
C PHE A 151 2.80 -11.59 4.48
N GLY A 152 1.65 -11.06 4.87
CA GLY A 152 1.13 -11.09 6.24
C GLY A 152 0.40 -12.38 6.60
N PRO A 153 -0.31 -12.39 7.75
CA PRO A 153 -1.13 -13.53 8.16
C PRO A 153 -2.15 -13.93 7.09
N TYR A 154 -2.38 -15.24 6.94
CA TYR A 154 -3.28 -15.76 5.89
C TYR A 154 -4.69 -15.16 5.91
N LYS A 155 -5.23 -14.87 7.10
CA LYS A 155 -6.55 -14.25 7.21
C LYS A 155 -6.59 -12.87 6.54
N ASP A 156 -5.59 -12.05 6.79
CA ASP A 156 -5.52 -10.69 6.27
C ASP A 156 -5.31 -10.73 4.75
N PHE A 157 -4.43 -11.63 4.29
CA PHE A 157 -4.26 -11.95 2.87
C PHE A 157 -5.60 -12.25 2.17
N VAL A 158 -6.42 -13.14 2.73
CA VAL A 158 -7.72 -13.53 2.13
C VAL A 158 -8.70 -12.36 2.10
N VAL A 159 -8.81 -11.63 3.21
CA VAL A 159 -9.71 -10.47 3.31
C VAL A 159 -9.35 -9.40 2.28
N ASP A 160 -8.07 -9.05 2.18
CA ASP A 160 -7.60 -8.01 1.29
C ASP A 160 -7.63 -8.43 -0.17
N SER A 161 -7.37 -9.72 -0.46
CA SER A 161 -7.57 -10.30 -1.80
C SER A 161 -9.01 -10.11 -2.28
N PHE A 162 -10.00 -10.40 -1.43
CA PHE A 162 -11.40 -10.21 -1.81
C PHE A 162 -11.77 -8.73 -1.95
N LYS A 163 -11.28 -7.84 -1.08
CA LYS A 163 -11.50 -6.40 -1.23
C LYS A 163 -10.95 -5.89 -2.55
N LEU A 164 -9.73 -6.28 -2.93
CA LEU A 164 -9.13 -5.93 -4.23
C LEU A 164 -9.97 -6.44 -5.41
N MET A 165 -10.51 -7.66 -5.32
CA MET A 165 -11.43 -8.20 -6.33
C MET A 165 -12.77 -7.46 -6.40
N GLU A 166 -13.37 -7.09 -5.27
CA GLU A 166 -14.58 -6.24 -5.23
C GLU A 166 -14.32 -4.90 -5.90
N GLU A 167 -13.18 -4.30 -5.59
CA GLU A 167 -12.83 -2.98 -6.10
C GLU A 167 -12.55 -3.01 -7.61
N ALA A 168 -11.85 -4.03 -8.11
CA ALA A 168 -11.67 -4.24 -9.54
C ALA A 168 -13.00 -4.31 -10.30
N LYS A 169 -14.02 -4.97 -9.72
CA LYS A 169 -15.38 -5.05 -10.30
C LYS A 169 -16.04 -3.69 -10.42
N MET A 170 -15.79 -2.77 -9.49
CA MET A 170 -16.31 -1.40 -9.55
C MET A 170 -15.80 -0.64 -10.79
N TYR A 171 -14.71 -1.09 -11.40
CA TYR A 171 -14.12 -0.52 -12.61
C TYR A 171 -14.34 -1.39 -13.85
N GLY A 172 -15.30 -2.32 -13.81
CA GLY A 172 -15.60 -3.22 -14.92
C GLY A 172 -14.52 -4.26 -15.20
N ARG A 173 -13.58 -4.47 -14.26
CA ARG A 173 -12.60 -5.56 -14.32
C ARG A 173 -13.14 -6.73 -13.49
N GLU A 174 -13.28 -7.89 -14.09
CA GLU A 174 -13.48 -9.13 -13.33
C GLU A 174 -12.16 -9.91 -13.36
N PRO A 175 -11.24 -9.67 -12.41
CA PRO A 175 -9.98 -10.41 -12.40
C PRO A 175 -10.29 -11.89 -12.19
N ALA A 176 -9.83 -12.72 -13.12
CA ALA A 176 -9.84 -14.16 -12.92
C ALA A 176 -8.89 -14.49 -11.76
N LEU A 177 -9.24 -15.46 -10.90
CA LEU A 177 -8.37 -15.91 -9.81
C LEU A 177 -6.95 -16.22 -10.28
N ALA A 178 -6.81 -16.80 -11.47
CA ALA A 178 -5.53 -17.07 -12.10
C ALA A 178 -4.69 -15.81 -12.37
N GLU A 179 -5.32 -14.72 -12.81
CA GLU A 179 -4.66 -13.42 -13.02
C GLU A 179 -4.19 -12.82 -11.70
N PHE A 180 -5.07 -12.83 -10.68
CA PHE A 180 -4.72 -12.40 -9.33
C PHE A 180 -3.49 -13.16 -8.81
N LYS A 181 -3.48 -14.50 -8.92
CA LYS A 181 -2.34 -15.33 -8.48
C LYS A 181 -1.04 -15.00 -9.22
N ASN A 182 -1.11 -14.75 -10.52
CA ASN A 182 0.08 -14.42 -11.31
C ASN A 182 0.65 -13.06 -10.90
N ILE A 183 -0.21 -12.05 -10.68
CA ILE A 183 0.19 -10.73 -10.19
C ILE A 183 0.79 -10.85 -8.79
N THR A 184 0.15 -11.56 -7.88
CA THR A 184 0.62 -11.69 -6.49
C THR A 184 1.95 -12.45 -6.41
N ARG A 185 2.14 -13.51 -7.23
CA ARG A 185 3.44 -14.18 -7.36
C ARG A 185 4.50 -13.26 -7.94
N PHE A 186 4.17 -12.47 -8.96
CA PHE A 186 5.08 -11.49 -9.54
C PHE A 186 5.53 -10.46 -8.48
N VAL A 187 4.59 -9.93 -7.71
CA VAL A 187 4.85 -9.00 -6.60
C VAL A 187 5.84 -9.60 -5.59
N LEU A 188 5.57 -10.82 -5.13
CA LEU A 188 6.40 -11.52 -4.16
C LEU A 188 7.81 -11.86 -4.65
N THR A 189 8.02 -12.00 -5.96
CA THR A 189 9.30 -12.50 -6.50
C THR A 189 10.13 -11.43 -7.18
N ASN A 190 9.51 -10.40 -7.75
CA ASN A 190 10.20 -9.40 -8.57
C ASN A 190 10.06 -7.98 -8.04
N TYR A 191 9.12 -7.73 -7.12
CA TYR A 191 8.74 -6.37 -6.76
C TYR A 191 9.09 -5.99 -5.32
N LEU A 192 9.18 -6.98 -4.42
CA LEU A 192 9.63 -6.82 -3.05
C LEU A 192 11.14 -7.07 -2.89
N SER A 193 11.81 -6.18 -2.17
CA SER A 193 13.22 -6.36 -1.77
C SER A 193 13.31 -7.33 -0.59
N LEU A 194 13.95 -8.49 -0.81
CA LEU A 194 14.12 -9.55 0.20
C LEU A 194 14.75 -9.06 1.52
N GLY A 195 15.62 -8.04 1.46
CA GLY A 195 16.30 -7.47 2.63
C GLY A 195 15.43 -6.59 3.53
N PHE A 196 14.30 -6.11 3.01
CA PHE A 196 13.42 -5.12 3.65
C PHE A 196 12.15 -5.71 4.27
N ILE A 197 11.91 -7.00 4.10
CA ILE A 197 10.75 -7.66 4.70
C ILE A 197 11.01 -7.85 6.19
N PRO A 198 10.06 -7.49 7.07
CA PRO A 198 10.27 -7.60 8.51
C PRO A 198 10.56 -9.05 8.90
N SER A 199 11.56 -9.26 9.76
CA SER A 199 11.78 -10.59 10.35
C SER A 199 10.66 -10.92 11.35
N GLY A 200 10.21 -12.18 11.38
CA GLY A 200 9.17 -12.64 12.32
C GLY A 200 7.98 -13.29 11.64
N THR A 201 6.78 -12.74 11.86
CA THR A 201 5.48 -13.32 11.48
C THR A 201 5.12 -13.20 10.00
N CYS A 202 5.98 -12.55 9.20
CA CYS A 202 5.71 -12.24 7.80
C CYS A 202 6.96 -12.59 6.98
N SER A 203 6.80 -13.29 5.86
CA SER A 203 7.92 -13.64 4.96
C SER A 203 7.43 -13.86 3.54
N ILE A 204 8.30 -13.71 2.51
CA ILE A 204 7.95 -14.08 1.13
C ILE A 204 7.51 -15.53 1.05
N VAL A 205 8.15 -16.41 1.82
CA VAL A 205 7.79 -17.83 1.89
C VAL A 205 6.36 -18.00 2.38
N ASP A 206 5.94 -17.24 3.39
CA ASP A 206 4.57 -17.31 3.90
C ASP A 206 3.57 -16.67 2.93
N GLY A 207 3.94 -15.58 2.25
CA GLY A 207 3.15 -15.04 1.13
C GLY A 207 2.95 -16.06 0.01
N MET A 208 4.00 -16.79 -0.39
CA MET A 208 3.88 -17.83 -1.41
C MET A 208 2.98 -18.98 -0.93
N LYS A 209 3.09 -19.39 0.34
CA LYS A 209 2.16 -20.38 0.93
C LYS A 209 0.72 -19.86 0.97
N ASN A 210 0.50 -18.58 1.24
CA ASN A 210 -0.83 -17.97 1.25
C ASN A 210 -1.50 -18.11 -0.12
N ILE A 211 -0.78 -17.80 -1.21
CA ILE A 211 -1.30 -17.96 -2.58
C ILE A 211 -1.65 -19.43 -2.89
N GLU A 212 -0.77 -20.37 -2.54
CA GLU A 212 -0.99 -21.79 -2.77
C GLU A 212 -2.15 -22.35 -1.93
N ARG A 213 -2.37 -21.81 -0.74
CA ARG A 213 -3.48 -22.19 0.13
C ARG A 213 -4.79 -21.61 -0.34
N PHE A 214 -4.81 -20.33 -0.73
CA PHE A 214 -6.00 -19.62 -1.21
C PHE A 214 -6.66 -20.30 -2.39
N ASP A 215 -5.86 -20.89 -3.28
CA ASP A 215 -6.35 -21.66 -4.43
C ASP A 215 -6.97 -23.02 -4.08
N LYS A 216 -6.53 -23.61 -2.98
CA LYS A 216 -6.93 -24.97 -2.57
C LYS A 216 -8.08 -24.95 -1.57
N ASP A 217 -8.21 -23.85 -0.84
CA ASP A 217 -9.26 -23.71 0.15
C ASP A 217 -10.63 -23.72 -0.54
N SER A 218 -11.55 -24.48 0.04
CA SER A 218 -12.92 -24.55 -0.46
C SER A 218 -13.66 -23.24 -0.21
N PRO A 219 -14.74 -22.96 -0.96
CA PRO A 219 -15.67 -21.86 -0.70
C PRO A 219 -16.05 -21.68 0.76
N SER A 220 -16.42 -22.79 1.42
CA SER A 220 -16.84 -22.77 2.83
C SER A 220 -15.70 -22.37 3.74
N HIS A 221 -14.48 -22.83 3.46
CA HIS A 221 -13.30 -22.50 4.26
C HIS A 221 -12.90 -21.04 4.09
N LEU A 222 -12.92 -20.51 2.86
CA LEU A 222 -12.65 -19.10 2.61
C LEU A 222 -13.66 -18.19 3.33
N LEU A 223 -14.94 -18.58 3.36
CA LEU A 223 -15.97 -17.87 4.11
C LEU A 223 -15.76 -17.95 5.64
N GLU A 224 -15.27 -19.08 6.16
CA GLU A 224 -14.90 -19.21 7.57
C GLU A 224 -13.73 -18.29 7.93
N VAL A 225 -12.70 -18.20 7.08
CA VAL A 225 -11.51 -17.36 7.29
C VAL A 225 -11.88 -15.88 7.40
N VAL A 226 -12.77 -15.38 6.54
CA VAL A 226 -13.21 -13.96 6.56
C VAL A 226 -14.24 -13.66 7.67
N GLY A 227 -14.78 -14.71 8.33
CA GLY A 227 -15.62 -14.60 9.51
C GLY A 227 -16.85 -13.69 9.31
N ASN A 228 -16.95 -12.62 10.10
CA ASN A 228 -18.10 -11.70 10.05
C ASN A 228 -18.28 -10.99 8.70
N GLN A 229 -17.26 -11.01 7.82
CA GLN A 229 -17.33 -10.48 6.46
C GLN A 229 -17.82 -11.50 5.43
N ALA A 230 -18.16 -12.73 5.83
CA ALA A 230 -18.60 -13.80 4.92
C ALA A 230 -19.78 -13.38 4.04
N ASN A 231 -20.77 -12.68 4.60
CA ASN A 231 -21.93 -12.22 3.83
C ASN A 231 -21.56 -11.21 2.73
N ARG A 232 -20.53 -10.39 2.96
CA ARG A 232 -20.00 -9.43 1.98
C ARG A 232 -19.35 -10.17 0.81
N PHE A 233 -18.51 -11.16 1.10
CA PHE A 233 -17.73 -11.86 0.07
C PHE A 233 -18.42 -13.09 -0.54
N ALA A 234 -19.60 -13.49 -0.05
CA ALA A 234 -20.31 -14.69 -0.51
C ALA A 234 -20.55 -14.76 -2.03
N SER A 235 -20.76 -13.61 -2.69
CA SER A 235 -20.96 -13.57 -4.15
C SER A 235 -19.68 -13.77 -4.96
N LEU A 236 -18.51 -13.47 -4.39
CA LEU A 236 -17.22 -13.73 -5.02
C LEU A 236 -16.93 -15.23 -5.01
N VAL A 237 -17.15 -15.84 -3.85
CA VAL A 237 -16.87 -17.25 -3.62
C VAL A 237 -17.80 -18.19 -4.41
N LYS A 238 -19.08 -17.82 -4.62
CA LYS A 238 -20.05 -18.69 -5.33
C LYS A 238 -19.90 -18.74 -6.85
N ARG A 239 -19.29 -17.74 -7.48
CA ARG A 239 -19.15 -17.68 -8.95
C ARG A 239 -17.99 -18.51 -9.49
N GLU A 240 -17.01 -18.87 -8.67
CA GLU A 240 -15.83 -19.64 -9.12
C GLU A 240 -16.07 -21.15 -9.25
N TYR A 241 -17.19 -21.64 -8.69
CA TYR A 241 -17.51 -23.07 -8.64
C TYR A 241 -18.81 -23.44 -9.37
N ALA A 242 -19.32 -22.54 -10.22
CA ALA A 242 -20.45 -22.77 -11.12
C ALA A 242 -19.96 -22.78 -12.57
#